data_AF-U2HRF6-F1
#
_entry.id   AF-U2HRF6-F1
#
_cell.length_a   1.000
_cell.length_b   1.000
_cell.length_c   1.000
_cell.angle_alpha   90.00
_cell.angle_beta   90.00
_cell.angle_gamma   90.00
#
_symmetry.space_group_name_H-M   'P 1'
#
loop_
_entity.id
_entity.type
_entity.pdbx_description
1 polymer ?
#
loop_
_entity_poly.entity_id
_entity_poly.type
_entity_poly.pdbx_seq_one_letter_code
_entity_poly.pdbx_strand_id
1 'polypeptide(L)'
;MGTTSNPTYNNLNNEDSIKAYKYYGGTGTGKVGPIGQAPSYYGRNIASAYSGTEHDGIGRWIYRDDVPYILTTYAEVQFCLAEAYWKVGRKTDAFEAFKKGVDADLKTTARYIYPGKEGSPTGGDKITKELFNTLGVQYVNGPFVGGLSELTLSHIMMQKWVALYPWGAAEAWVDMRKYHYDIDYTGEYPSNGNGWIQALLEQKWDTDPNKVYKGLYLSPAQVENRKGRYDIRNDGSPSYRLRPRYNSEYMWNLPALESLKPIAGTADNYHTSIPWFAYPGDMPK
;
A
#
# COMPACT_ATOMS: atom_id res chain seq x y z
N MET A 1 1.03 -13.44 29.09
CA MET A 1 0.14 -12.52 28.34
C MET A 1 0.42 -12.73 26.87
N GLY A 2 -0.59 -12.82 26.01
CA GLY A 2 -0.41 -13.00 24.57
C GLY A 2 -0.15 -11.68 23.84
N THR A 3 0.40 -11.74 22.62
CA THR A 3 0.63 -10.57 21.76
C THR A 3 -0.64 -10.04 21.08
N THR A 4 -1.78 -10.67 21.35
CA THR A 4 -3.12 -10.31 20.83
C THR A 4 -4.18 -10.54 21.91
N SER A 5 -5.31 -9.85 21.81
CA SER A 5 -6.44 -9.99 22.76
C SER A 5 -7.23 -11.29 22.59
N ASN A 6 -7.10 -11.97 21.45
CA ASN A 6 -7.79 -13.23 21.17
C ASN A 6 -6.83 -14.26 20.53
N PRO A 7 -5.91 -14.84 21.33
CA PRO A 7 -4.91 -15.78 20.83
C PRO A 7 -5.54 -17.08 20.31
N THR A 8 -6.67 -17.52 20.87
CA THR A 8 -7.29 -18.82 20.58
C THR A 8 -8.45 -18.78 19.59
N TYR A 9 -8.61 -17.68 18.84
CA TYR A 9 -9.64 -17.56 17.80
C TYR A 9 -11.07 -17.75 18.33
N ASN A 10 -11.34 -17.33 19.56
CA ASN A 10 -12.69 -17.41 20.12
C ASN A 10 -13.60 -16.37 19.46
N ASN A 11 -14.90 -16.66 19.33
CA ASN A 11 -15.91 -15.69 18.88
C ASN A 11 -15.60 -15.02 17.52
N LEU A 12 -15.06 -15.76 16.53
CA LEU A 12 -14.72 -15.19 15.20
C LEU A 12 -15.93 -14.68 14.39
N ASN A 13 -17.14 -15.09 14.80
CA ASN A 13 -18.41 -14.70 14.22
C ASN A 13 -19.13 -13.60 15.01
N ASN A 14 -18.55 -13.10 16.11
CA ASN A 14 -19.13 -12.05 16.93
C ASN A 14 -18.56 -10.67 16.54
N GLU A 15 -19.44 -9.79 16.08
CA GLU A 15 -19.09 -8.45 15.59
C GLU A 15 -18.31 -7.62 16.61
N ASP A 16 -18.79 -7.55 17.86
CA ASP A 16 -18.17 -6.74 18.92
C ASP A 16 -16.78 -7.26 19.29
N SER A 17 -16.61 -8.59 19.30
CA SER A 17 -15.33 -9.24 19.57
C SER A 17 -14.30 -8.91 18.49
N ILE A 18 -14.70 -8.89 17.22
CA ILE A 18 -13.83 -8.51 16.10
C ILE A 18 -13.47 -7.03 16.16
N LYS A 19 -14.44 -6.15 16.39
CA LYS A 19 -14.21 -4.70 16.48
C LYS A 19 -13.35 -4.30 17.67
N ALA A 20 -13.41 -5.06 18.77
CA ALA A 20 -12.61 -4.83 19.96
C ALA A 20 -11.25 -5.54 19.94
N TYR A 21 -10.88 -6.22 18.84
CA TYR A 21 -9.61 -6.95 18.75
C TYR A 21 -8.41 -6.00 18.88
N LYS A 22 -7.45 -6.37 19.72
CA LYS A 22 -6.23 -5.59 19.95
C LYS A 22 -5.00 -6.42 19.61
N TYR A 23 -4.09 -5.81 18.85
CA TYR A 23 -2.70 -6.25 18.75
C TYR A 23 -1.89 -5.48 19.79
N TYR A 24 -1.26 -6.21 20.71
CA TYR A 24 -0.46 -5.57 21.75
C TYR A 24 0.98 -5.33 21.30
N GLY A 25 1.45 -6.07 20.27
CA GLY A 25 2.79 -5.95 19.73
C GLY A 25 3.89 -6.23 20.78
N GLY A 26 5.09 -6.57 20.32
CA GLY A 26 6.27 -6.38 21.17
C GLY A 26 6.60 -4.89 21.15
N THR A 27 6.66 -4.25 22.31
CA THR A 27 7.27 -2.91 22.43
C THR A 27 8.68 -2.95 21.85
N GLY A 28 8.90 -2.29 20.70
CA GLY A 28 10.18 -2.29 20.00
C GLY A 28 10.52 -3.65 19.38
N THR A 29 11.11 -3.63 18.20
CA THR A 29 11.51 -4.81 17.43
C THR A 29 12.67 -5.56 18.11
N GLY A 30 12.38 -6.25 19.20
CA GLY A 30 13.22 -7.29 19.78
C GLY A 30 12.55 -8.64 19.54
N LYS A 31 13.30 -9.61 19.01
CA LYS A 31 12.90 -11.03 18.89
C LYS A 31 12.51 -11.66 20.24
N VAL A 32 12.71 -10.98 21.37
CA VAL A 32 12.45 -11.50 22.71
C VAL A 32 11.92 -10.35 23.58
N GLY A 33 10.70 -10.49 24.07
CA GLY A 33 10.12 -9.61 25.07
C GLY A 33 9.32 -10.42 26.09
N PRO A 34 8.98 -9.86 27.27
CA PRO A 34 8.28 -10.58 28.35
C PRO A 34 6.90 -11.14 27.94
N ILE A 35 6.35 -10.65 26.82
CA ILE A 35 5.00 -10.92 26.32
C ILE A 35 5.02 -11.95 25.16
N GLY A 36 6.20 -12.46 24.78
CA GLY A 36 6.37 -13.42 23.69
C GLY A 36 6.55 -12.77 22.31
N GLN A 37 6.77 -13.58 21.27
CA GLN A 37 6.92 -13.08 19.90
C GLN A 37 5.55 -12.82 19.27
N ALA A 38 5.40 -11.72 18.53
CA ALA A 38 4.22 -11.52 17.69
C ALA A 38 4.34 -12.39 16.43
N PRO A 39 3.24 -12.95 15.90
CA PRO A 39 3.28 -13.61 14.61
C PRO A 39 3.70 -12.59 13.52
N SER A 40 4.53 -13.05 12.60
CA SER A 40 4.85 -12.38 11.35
C SER A 40 3.59 -12.14 10.51
N TYR A 41 3.73 -11.35 9.45
CA TYR A 41 2.64 -11.06 8.53
C TYR A 41 1.99 -12.32 7.92
N TYR A 42 2.78 -13.40 7.77
CA TYR A 42 2.33 -14.72 7.31
C TYR A 42 1.60 -15.54 8.39
N GLY A 43 1.40 -14.97 9.58
CA GLY A 43 0.78 -15.64 10.72
C GLY A 43 1.75 -16.49 11.56
N ARG A 44 3.06 -16.46 11.31
CA ARG A 44 4.05 -17.34 11.97
C ARG A 44 4.79 -16.68 13.12
N ASN A 45 4.93 -17.35 14.25
CA ASN A 45 5.86 -16.94 15.33
C ASN A 45 7.28 -17.51 15.16
N ILE A 46 7.51 -18.26 14.08
CA ILE A 46 8.80 -18.89 13.72
C ILE A 46 9.15 -18.63 12.25
N ALA A 47 10.43 -18.72 11.90
CA ALA A 47 10.90 -18.58 10.52
C ALA A 47 10.29 -19.62 9.58
N SER A 48 10.14 -19.28 8.30
CA SER A 48 9.63 -20.18 7.26
C SER A 48 10.47 -21.43 7.07
N ALA A 49 9.83 -22.60 7.18
CA ALA A 49 10.42 -23.91 6.91
C ALA A 49 9.66 -24.56 5.75
N TYR A 50 10.40 -25.16 4.81
CA TYR A 50 9.84 -25.79 3.60
C TYR A 50 9.38 -27.25 3.83
N SER A 51 9.57 -27.78 5.05
CA SER A 51 9.17 -29.11 5.49
C SER A 51 9.00 -29.14 7.02
N GLY A 52 8.29 -30.13 7.58
CA GLY A 52 8.09 -30.31 9.03
C GLY A 52 6.66 -30.73 9.40
N THR A 53 6.40 -30.98 10.69
CA THR A 53 5.10 -31.41 11.25
C THR A 53 4.32 -30.30 11.96
N GLU A 54 4.97 -29.19 12.32
CA GLU A 54 4.31 -27.99 12.85
C GLU A 54 3.81 -27.12 11.70
N HIS A 55 2.55 -27.31 11.33
CA HIS A 55 1.83 -26.43 10.41
C HIS A 55 0.80 -25.64 11.21
N ASP A 56 0.86 -24.31 11.16
CA ASP A 56 -0.18 -23.42 11.71
C ASP A 56 -1.43 -23.44 10.80
N GLY A 57 -1.94 -24.62 10.45
CA GLY A 57 -2.94 -24.77 9.38
C GLY A 57 -2.36 -24.47 8.00
N ILE A 58 -3.21 -24.03 7.08
CA ILE A 58 -2.89 -23.85 5.64
C ILE A 58 -2.52 -22.41 5.27
N GLY A 59 -2.19 -21.55 6.24
CA GLY A 59 -1.90 -20.11 6.07
C GLY A 59 -3.07 -19.18 6.42
N ARG A 60 -2.93 -17.88 6.14
CA ARG A 60 -3.96 -16.85 6.36
C ARG A 60 -4.26 -16.08 5.09
N TRP A 61 -5.53 -15.80 4.81
CA TRP A 61 -5.99 -15.04 3.67
C TRP A 61 -5.23 -15.44 2.38
N ILE A 62 -4.53 -14.49 1.73
CA ILE A 62 -3.77 -14.75 0.49
C ILE A 62 -2.37 -15.37 0.69
N TYR A 63 -1.97 -15.63 1.93
CA TYR A 63 -0.72 -16.30 2.30
C TYR A 63 -0.93 -17.78 2.62
N ARG A 64 -1.97 -18.36 2.04
CA ARG A 64 -2.18 -19.81 2.07
C ARG A 64 -1.46 -20.49 0.91
N ASP A 65 -1.13 -21.76 1.12
CA ASP A 65 -0.37 -22.56 0.17
C ASP A 65 -1.12 -22.79 -1.16
N ASP A 66 -2.46 -22.77 -1.15
CA ASP A 66 -3.31 -23.04 -2.32
C ASP A 66 -4.00 -21.80 -2.90
N VAL A 67 -3.66 -20.60 -2.43
CA VAL A 67 -4.23 -19.37 -2.98
C VAL A 67 -3.57 -19.02 -4.31
N PRO A 68 -4.35 -18.65 -5.35
CA PRO A 68 -3.78 -18.18 -6.61
C PRO A 68 -2.98 -16.89 -6.41
N TYR A 69 -1.88 -16.76 -7.16
CA TYR A 69 -1.17 -15.49 -7.25
C TYR A 69 -2.05 -14.44 -7.94
N ILE A 70 -2.25 -13.30 -7.30
CA ILE A 70 -3.10 -12.23 -7.81
C ILE A 70 -2.26 -11.36 -8.75
N LEU A 71 -2.66 -11.31 -10.03
CA LEU A 71 -2.05 -10.42 -11.03
C LEU A 71 -2.79 -9.09 -11.15
N THR A 72 -4.12 -9.14 -11.11
CA THR A 72 -5.02 -7.98 -11.12
C THR A 72 -6.37 -8.38 -10.53
N THR A 73 -7.19 -7.39 -10.17
CA THR A 73 -8.55 -7.61 -9.66
C THR A 73 -9.57 -6.73 -10.39
N TYR A 74 -10.83 -7.13 -10.34
CA TYR A 74 -11.92 -6.28 -10.82
C TYR A 74 -11.99 -4.96 -10.03
N ALA A 75 -11.63 -4.97 -8.74
CA ALA A 75 -11.56 -3.77 -7.91
C ALA A 75 -10.57 -2.75 -8.46
N GLU A 76 -9.35 -3.18 -8.77
CA GLU A 76 -8.30 -2.35 -9.38
C GLU A 76 -8.81 -1.69 -10.67
N VAL A 77 -9.43 -2.47 -11.57
CA VAL A 77 -9.99 -1.95 -12.83
C VAL A 77 -11.08 -0.90 -12.58
N GLN A 78 -11.98 -1.13 -11.62
CA GLN A 78 -13.01 -0.16 -11.26
C GLN A 78 -12.42 1.12 -10.67
N PHE A 79 -11.35 1.05 -9.88
CA PHE A 79 -10.66 2.24 -9.39
C PHE A 79 -9.94 3.00 -10.51
N CYS A 80 -9.34 2.31 -11.49
CA CYS A 80 -8.80 2.96 -12.69
C CYS A 80 -9.90 3.69 -13.48
N LEU A 81 -11.08 3.08 -13.62
CA LEU A 81 -12.24 3.75 -14.23
C LEU A 81 -12.72 4.95 -13.40
N ALA A 82 -12.80 4.82 -12.08
CA ALA A 82 -13.18 5.90 -11.19
C ALA A 82 -12.23 7.09 -11.28
N GLU A 83 -10.91 6.84 -11.28
CA GLU A 83 -9.87 7.84 -11.47
C GLU A 83 -10.04 8.55 -12.83
N ALA A 84 -10.16 7.77 -13.91
CA ALA A 84 -10.33 8.31 -15.26
C ALA A 84 -11.58 9.18 -15.40
N TYR A 85 -12.74 8.68 -14.96
CA TYR A 85 -14.00 9.44 -14.97
C TYR A 85 -13.92 10.72 -14.13
N TRP A 86 -13.28 10.65 -12.97
CA TRP A 86 -13.11 11.81 -12.10
C TRP A 86 -12.26 12.89 -12.78
N LYS A 87 -11.19 12.49 -13.49
CA LYS A 87 -10.27 13.38 -14.22
C LYS A 87 -10.92 14.05 -15.43
N VAL A 88 -11.84 13.36 -16.12
CA VAL A 88 -12.59 13.94 -17.26
C VAL A 88 -13.90 14.61 -16.85
N GLY A 89 -14.12 14.85 -15.56
CA GLY A 89 -15.30 15.58 -15.05
C GLY A 89 -16.60 14.76 -14.99
N ARG A 90 -16.57 13.47 -15.32
CA ARG A 90 -17.73 12.56 -15.25
C ARG A 90 -17.96 12.06 -13.82
N LYS A 91 -18.32 12.98 -12.91
CA LYS A 91 -18.38 12.70 -11.46
C LYS A 91 -19.37 11.60 -11.08
N THR A 92 -20.53 11.50 -11.73
CA THR A 92 -21.51 10.44 -11.47
C THR A 92 -20.94 9.06 -11.81
N ASP A 93 -20.32 8.93 -12.99
CA ASP A 93 -19.70 7.66 -13.41
C ASP A 93 -18.51 7.30 -12.52
N ALA A 94 -17.73 8.30 -12.08
CA ALA A 94 -16.64 8.11 -11.14
C ALA A 94 -17.15 7.55 -9.80
N PHE A 95 -18.29 8.07 -9.31
CA PHE A 95 -18.86 7.61 -8.04
C PHE A 95 -19.45 6.21 -8.14
N GLU A 96 -20.10 5.86 -9.25
CA GLU A 96 -20.55 4.49 -9.49
C GLU A 96 -19.38 3.50 -9.60
N ALA A 97 -18.33 3.86 -10.35
CA ALA A 97 -17.13 3.02 -10.45
C ALA A 97 -16.41 2.87 -9.10
N PHE A 98 -16.32 3.95 -8.31
CA PHE A 98 -15.76 3.92 -6.96
C PHE A 98 -16.51 2.95 -6.04
N LYS A 99 -17.85 3.04 -5.98
CA LYS A 99 -18.67 2.11 -5.19
C LYS A 99 -18.48 0.65 -5.62
N LYS A 100 -18.43 0.40 -6.94
CA LYS A 100 -18.16 -0.93 -7.50
C LYS A 100 -16.76 -1.42 -7.15
N GLY A 101 -15.75 -0.55 -7.14
CA GLY A 101 -14.38 -0.87 -6.75
C GLY A 101 -14.29 -1.33 -5.30
N VAL A 102 -14.91 -0.58 -4.38
CA VAL A 102 -14.93 -0.94 -2.95
C VAL A 102 -15.67 -2.25 -2.70
N ASP A 103 -16.86 -2.44 -3.29
CA ASP A 103 -17.61 -3.69 -3.18
C ASP A 103 -16.84 -4.89 -3.77
N ALA A 104 -16.16 -4.69 -4.90
CA ALA A 104 -15.33 -5.70 -5.53
C ALA A 104 -14.11 -6.10 -4.69
N ASP A 105 -13.49 -5.13 -4.00
CA ASP A 105 -12.36 -5.40 -3.11
C ASP A 105 -12.80 -6.25 -1.91
N LEU A 106 -13.91 -5.88 -1.28
CA LEU A 106 -14.50 -6.68 -0.19
C LEU A 106 -14.83 -8.11 -0.65
N LYS A 107 -15.42 -8.27 -1.85
CA LYS A 107 -15.69 -9.60 -2.42
C LYS A 107 -14.43 -10.40 -2.70
N THR A 108 -13.35 -9.73 -3.14
CA THR A 108 -12.05 -10.35 -3.37
C THR A 108 -11.43 -10.79 -2.06
N THR A 109 -11.45 -9.94 -1.04
CA THR A 109 -10.98 -10.26 0.30
C THR A 109 -11.75 -11.44 0.87
N ALA A 110 -13.09 -11.36 0.87
CA ALA A 110 -13.97 -12.42 1.33
C ALA A 110 -13.67 -13.75 0.67
N ARG A 111 -13.44 -13.79 -0.65
CA ARG A 111 -13.15 -15.02 -1.40
C ARG A 111 -12.08 -15.87 -0.74
N TYR A 112 -10.99 -15.25 -0.29
CA TYR A 112 -9.81 -15.92 0.26
C TYR A 112 -9.78 -16.00 1.79
N ILE A 113 -10.82 -15.51 2.48
CA ILE A 113 -10.94 -15.72 3.93
C ILE A 113 -11.04 -17.22 4.22
N TYR A 114 -10.15 -17.68 5.08
CA TYR A 114 -10.14 -19.01 5.66
C TYR A 114 -10.06 -18.91 7.18
N PRO A 115 -11.19 -18.98 7.89
CA PRO A 115 -11.23 -18.69 9.32
C PRO A 115 -10.40 -19.68 10.13
N GLY A 116 -9.79 -19.19 11.22
CA GLY A 116 -9.18 -20.05 12.21
C GLY A 116 -10.22 -20.91 12.95
N LYS A 117 -9.74 -21.92 13.66
CA LYS A 117 -10.58 -22.79 14.48
C LYS A 117 -10.64 -22.26 15.92
N GLU A 118 -11.84 -22.09 16.45
CA GLU A 118 -12.04 -21.70 17.85
C GLU A 118 -11.38 -22.68 18.82
N GLY A 119 -10.71 -22.13 19.85
CA GLY A 119 -9.89 -22.88 20.79
C GLY A 119 -8.50 -23.29 20.25
N SER A 120 -8.24 -23.13 18.95
CA SER A 120 -6.91 -23.39 18.38
C SER A 120 -5.96 -22.24 18.70
N PRO A 121 -4.70 -22.47 19.08
CA PRO A 121 -3.71 -21.39 19.18
C PRO A 121 -3.17 -20.97 17.81
N THR A 122 -3.44 -21.72 16.74
CA THR A 122 -2.77 -21.58 15.43
C THR A 122 -3.75 -21.59 14.26
N GLY A 123 -3.35 -20.91 13.18
CA GLY A 123 -3.95 -20.97 11.85
C GLY A 123 -5.22 -20.15 11.55
N GLY A 124 -5.32 -19.73 10.29
CA GLY A 124 -6.50 -19.08 9.71
C GLY A 124 -6.69 -17.61 10.08
N ASP A 125 -7.74 -17.02 9.50
CA ASP A 125 -8.13 -15.63 9.67
C ASP A 125 -8.91 -15.41 10.96
N LYS A 126 -8.79 -14.22 11.55
CA LYS A 126 -9.44 -13.84 12.80
C LYS A 126 -10.88 -13.34 12.59
N ILE A 127 -11.56 -13.79 11.54
CA ILE A 127 -12.95 -13.43 11.21
C ILE A 127 -13.56 -14.54 10.33
N THR A 128 -14.86 -14.78 10.46
CA THR A 128 -15.56 -15.67 9.52
C THR A 128 -15.90 -14.97 8.20
N LYS A 129 -16.03 -15.73 7.11
CA LYS A 129 -16.47 -15.20 5.81
C LYS A 129 -17.86 -14.57 5.91
N GLU A 130 -18.75 -15.16 6.69
CA GLU A 130 -20.13 -14.71 6.89
C GLU A 130 -20.17 -13.35 7.61
N LEU A 131 -19.39 -13.20 8.69
CA LEU A 131 -19.32 -11.93 9.43
C LEU A 131 -18.65 -10.86 8.57
N PHE A 132 -17.56 -11.19 7.86
CA PHE A 132 -16.90 -10.24 6.96
C PHE A 132 -17.86 -9.72 5.89
N ASN A 133 -18.64 -10.59 5.25
CA ASN A 133 -19.64 -10.17 4.25
C ASN A 133 -20.70 -9.25 4.86
N THR A 134 -21.15 -9.53 6.09
CA THR A 134 -22.12 -8.69 6.80
C THR A 134 -21.58 -7.28 7.03
N LEU A 135 -20.35 -7.19 7.55
CA LEU A 135 -19.66 -5.91 7.77
C LEU A 135 -19.33 -5.20 6.46
N GLY A 136 -19.00 -5.94 5.40
CA GLY A 136 -18.74 -5.41 4.07
C GLY A 136 -19.96 -4.67 3.50
N VAL A 137 -21.16 -5.24 3.63
CA VAL A 137 -22.41 -4.58 3.23
C VAL A 137 -22.66 -3.31 4.02
N GLN A 138 -22.40 -3.31 5.33
CA GLN A 138 -22.50 -2.10 6.16
C GLN A 138 -21.52 -1.02 5.70
N TYR A 139 -20.28 -1.41 5.37
CA TYR A 139 -19.24 -0.48 4.92
C TYR A 139 -19.58 0.15 3.56
N VAL A 140 -19.98 -0.65 2.57
CA VAL A 140 -20.36 -0.18 1.22
C VAL A 140 -21.52 0.81 1.27
N ASN A 141 -22.49 0.58 2.15
CA ASN A 141 -23.64 1.47 2.32
C ASN A 141 -23.38 2.59 3.34
N GLY A 142 -22.22 2.59 4.00
CA GLY A 142 -21.86 3.52 5.06
C GLY A 142 -21.48 4.91 4.56
N PRO A 143 -21.21 5.84 5.50
CA PRO A 143 -20.94 7.25 5.19
C PRO A 143 -19.63 7.48 4.43
N PHE A 144 -18.73 6.49 4.41
CA PHE A 144 -17.41 6.59 3.76
C PHE A 144 -17.38 6.01 2.34
N VAL A 145 -18.50 5.43 1.87
CA VAL A 145 -18.60 4.83 0.53
C VAL A 145 -19.90 5.28 -0.14
N GLY A 146 -21.02 4.59 0.09
CA GLY A 146 -22.31 4.89 -0.55
C GLY A 146 -22.95 6.19 -0.06
N GLY A 147 -22.69 6.58 1.19
CA GLY A 147 -23.22 7.80 1.81
C GLY A 147 -22.33 9.05 1.68
N LEU A 148 -21.28 9.01 0.86
CA LEU A 148 -20.42 10.18 0.64
C LEU A 148 -21.21 11.33 -0.01
N SER A 149 -21.07 12.53 0.54
CA SER A 149 -21.66 13.76 -0.04
C SER A 149 -20.90 14.22 -1.29
N GLU A 150 -19.59 14.05 -1.31
CA GLU A 150 -18.74 14.44 -2.43
C GLU A 150 -17.58 13.45 -2.61
N LEU A 151 -17.37 13.01 -3.85
CA LEU A 151 -16.24 12.16 -4.21
C LEU A 151 -15.02 12.99 -4.59
N THR A 152 -13.92 12.73 -3.90
CA THR A 152 -12.62 13.35 -4.19
C THR A 152 -11.66 12.31 -4.77
N LEU A 153 -10.60 12.77 -5.42
CA LEU A 153 -9.56 11.88 -5.93
C LEU A 153 -8.88 11.11 -4.80
N SER A 154 -8.76 11.71 -3.62
CA SER A 154 -8.22 11.05 -2.42
C SER A 154 -9.05 9.84 -2.01
N HIS A 155 -10.39 9.94 -2.03
CA HIS A 155 -11.26 8.79 -1.76
C HIS A 155 -10.96 7.62 -2.70
N ILE A 156 -10.84 7.88 -4.00
CA ILE A 156 -10.59 6.87 -5.04
C ILE A 156 -9.21 6.22 -4.84
N MET A 157 -8.15 7.02 -4.76
CA MET A 157 -6.78 6.49 -4.77
C MET A 157 -6.39 5.84 -3.44
N MET A 158 -6.95 6.30 -2.31
CA MET A 158 -6.75 5.64 -1.01
C MET A 158 -7.44 4.28 -0.95
N GLN A 159 -8.66 4.15 -1.50
CA GLN A 159 -9.32 2.84 -1.60
C GLN A 159 -8.62 1.91 -2.59
N LYS A 160 -8.11 2.44 -3.73
CA LYS A 160 -7.26 1.66 -4.65
C LYS A 160 -6.01 1.14 -3.94
N TRP A 161 -5.35 1.98 -3.13
CA TRP A 161 -4.18 1.57 -2.35
C TRP A 161 -4.50 0.42 -1.38
N VAL A 162 -5.66 0.48 -0.70
CA VAL A 162 -6.14 -0.61 0.18
C VAL A 162 -6.38 -1.89 -0.62
N ALA A 163 -7.07 -1.80 -1.76
CA ALA A 163 -7.38 -2.98 -2.59
C ALA A 163 -6.15 -3.64 -3.22
N LEU A 164 -5.07 -2.87 -3.42
CA LEU A 164 -3.78 -3.37 -3.89
C LEU A 164 -2.91 -3.91 -2.76
N TYR A 165 -3.20 -3.62 -1.50
CA TYR A 165 -2.42 -4.15 -0.40
C TYR A 165 -2.80 -5.62 -0.16
N PRO A 166 -1.83 -6.55 -0.01
CA PRO A 166 -0.37 -6.40 -0.10
C PRO A 166 0.22 -6.89 -1.44
N TRP A 167 -0.61 -7.43 -2.34
CA TRP A 167 -0.17 -8.13 -3.55
C TRP A 167 0.21 -7.19 -4.71
N GLY A 168 -0.48 -6.06 -4.82
CA GLY A 168 -0.34 -5.05 -5.88
C GLY A 168 0.63 -3.92 -5.52
N ALA A 169 1.61 -4.16 -4.65
CA ALA A 169 2.52 -3.11 -4.16
C ALA A 169 3.27 -2.37 -5.29
N ALA A 170 3.60 -3.06 -6.38
CA ALA A 170 4.24 -2.43 -7.55
C ALA A 170 3.31 -1.41 -8.23
N GLU A 171 2.03 -1.75 -8.40
CA GLU A 171 1.02 -0.85 -8.98
C GLU A 171 0.70 0.29 -8.03
N ALA A 172 0.57 0.03 -6.72
CA ALA A 172 0.38 1.10 -5.73
C ALA A 172 1.54 2.12 -5.77
N TRP A 173 2.77 1.65 -6.02
CA TRP A 173 3.93 2.51 -6.21
C TRP A 173 3.92 3.25 -7.56
N VAL A 174 3.39 2.66 -8.63
CA VAL A 174 3.10 3.38 -9.89
C VAL A 174 2.13 4.52 -9.62
N ASP A 175 1.01 4.25 -8.94
CA ASP A 175 0.00 5.26 -8.65
C ASP A 175 0.53 6.42 -7.82
N MET A 176 1.27 6.15 -6.75
CA MET A 176 1.90 7.22 -5.94
C MET A 176 2.85 8.09 -6.75
N ARG A 177 3.57 7.51 -7.72
CA ARG A 177 4.48 8.27 -8.60
C ARG A 177 3.77 9.11 -9.64
N LYS A 178 2.59 8.68 -10.14
CA LYS A 178 1.74 9.53 -11.01
C LYS A 178 1.37 10.85 -10.33
N TYR A 179 1.26 10.83 -9.00
CA TYR A 179 0.95 12.01 -8.18
C TYR A 179 2.19 12.62 -7.50
N HIS A 180 3.39 12.23 -7.93
CA HIS A 180 4.66 12.69 -7.36
C HIS A 180 4.72 12.61 -5.82
N TYR A 181 4.13 11.57 -5.23
CA TYR A 181 4.04 11.40 -3.78
C TYR A 181 3.38 12.57 -3.05
N ASP A 182 2.51 13.33 -3.70
CA ASP A 182 1.94 14.57 -3.17
C ASP A 182 3.01 15.57 -2.70
N ILE A 183 4.17 15.59 -3.34
CA ILE A 183 5.15 16.67 -3.18
C ILE A 183 4.43 18.00 -3.47
N ASP A 184 4.71 19.00 -2.64
CA ASP A 184 4.21 20.35 -2.82
C ASP A 184 5.19 21.10 -3.73
N TYR A 185 4.78 21.39 -4.95
CA TYR A 185 5.60 22.02 -5.97
C TYR A 185 4.75 22.90 -6.87
N THR A 186 5.41 23.81 -7.59
CA THR A 186 4.78 24.65 -8.61
C THR A 186 5.19 24.22 -10.01
N GLY A 187 4.36 24.50 -11.02
CA GLY A 187 4.62 24.10 -12.40
C GLY A 187 4.20 22.66 -12.69
N GLU A 188 4.91 22.00 -13.62
CA GLU A 188 4.49 20.70 -14.17
C GLU A 188 4.96 19.49 -13.38
N TYR A 189 6.16 19.55 -12.79
CA TYR A 189 6.75 18.46 -12.02
C TYR A 189 7.74 19.00 -10.97
N PRO A 190 8.01 18.27 -9.89
CA PRO A 190 8.91 18.72 -8.84
C PRO A 190 10.38 18.52 -9.22
N SER A 191 11.26 19.33 -8.63
CA SER A 191 12.71 19.31 -8.85
C SER A 191 13.47 19.75 -7.60
N ASN A 192 14.81 19.62 -7.58
CA ASN A 192 15.60 20.25 -6.53
C ASN A 192 15.38 21.77 -6.57
N GLY A 193 15.08 22.36 -5.41
CA GLY A 193 14.64 23.75 -5.25
C GLY A 193 13.13 23.99 -5.49
N ASN A 194 12.36 22.98 -5.91
CA ASN A 194 10.92 23.04 -6.16
C ASN A 194 10.23 21.77 -5.64
N GLY A 195 9.92 21.76 -4.35
CA GLY A 195 9.33 20.63 -3.64
C GLY A 195 10.31 19.76 -2.87
N TRP A 196 11.62 19.88 -3.10
CA TRP A 196 12.62 19.38 -2.16
C TRP A 196 13.95 20.12 -2.29
N ILE A 197 14.77 19.97 -1.26
CA ILE A 197 16.21 20.23 -1.24
C ILE A 197 16.90 19.03 -0.57
N GLN A 198 18.22 18.94 -0.60
CA GLN A 198 18.97 17.77 -0.10
C GLN A 198 18.55 17.28 1.31
N ALA A 199 18.17 18.18 2.21
CA ALA A 199 17.82 17.86 3.59
C ALA A 199 16.31 17.79 3.90
N LEU A 200 15.45 18.21 2.98
CA LEU A 200 14.02 18.41 3.23
C LEU A 200 13.19 18.13 1.97
N LEU A 201 12.07 17.45 2.15
CA LEU A 201 11.06 17.29 1.11
C LEU A 201 9.78 17.99 1.56
N GLU A 202 9.22 18.83 0.69
CA GLU A 202 7.95 19.52 0.91
C GLU A 202 6.80 18.68 0.36
N GLN A 203 5.86 18.32 1.23
CA GLN A 203 4.70 17.50 0.91
C GLN A 203 3.41 18.22 1.27
N LYS A 204 2.36 18.05 0.49
CA LYS A 204 1.06 18.65 0.81
C LYS A 204 0.59 18.17 2.18
N TRP A 205 -0.01 19.09 2.96
CA TRP A 205 -0.65 18.75 4.23
C TRP A 205 -1.99 18.05 3.99
N ASP A 206 -2.46 17.25 4.95
CA ASP A 206 -3.74 16.54 4.79
C ASP A 206 -4.95 17.48 4.72
N THR A 207 -4.79 18.73 5.14
CA THR A 207 -5.76 19.82 4.97
C THR A 207 -5.83 20.33 3.53
N ASP A 208 -4.83 20.05 2.69
CA ASP A 208 -4.86 20.40 1.27
C ASP A 208 -5.93 19.54 0.54
N PRO A 209 -6.92 20.17 -0.13
CA PRO A 209 -7.93 19.43 -0.89
C PRO A 209 -7.35 18.66 -2.08
N ASN A 210 -6.18 19.05 -2.58
CA ASN A 210 -5.49 18.45 -3.72
C ASN A 210 -4.51 17.34 -3.33
N LYS A 211 -4.32 17.06 -2.03
CA LYS A 211 -3.54 15.92 -1.58
C LYS A 211 -4.31 14.61 -1.84
N VAL A 212 -3.69 13.70 -2.58
CA VAL A 212 -4.28 12.43 -2.97
C VAL A 212 -4.13 11.38 -1.87
N TYR A 213 -2.92 11.13 -1.39
CA TYR A 213 -2.61 10.13 -0.36
C TYR A 213 -2.57 10.75 1.04
N LYS A 214 -3.75 11.04 1.59
CA LYS A 214 -3.88 11.62 2.93
C LYS A 214 -3.34 10.66 4.01
N GLY A 215 -2.61 11.22 4.98
CA GLY A 215 -1.94 10.47 6.06
C GLY A 215 -0.61 9.83 5.67
N LEU A 216 -0.29 9.77 4.37
CA LEU A 216 1.02 9.34 3.90
C LEU A 216 1.99 10.53 3.91
N TYR A 217 3.13 10.35 4.56
CA TYR A 217 4.25 11.28 4.53
C TYR A 217 5.55 10.51 4.34
N LEU A 218 6.38 11.00 3.42
CA LEU A 218 7.71 10.46 3.19
C LEU A 218 8.63 10.78 4.37
N SER A 219 9.68 9.98 4.57
CA SER A 219 10.59 10.12 5.72
C SER A 219 11.17 11.55 5.86
N PRO A 220 11.60 12.23 4.77
CA PRO A 220 12.10 13.62 4.86
C PRO A 220 11.03 14.70 4.77
N ALA A 221 9.74 14.34 4.79
CA ALA A 221 8.66 15.31 4.78
C ALA A 221 8.79 16.28 5.96
N GLN A 222 8.28 17.49 5.80
CA GLN A 222 8.32 18.57 6.78
C GLN A 222 7.40 18.35 8.02
N VAL A 223 7.26 17.11 8.49
CA VAL A 223 6.47 16.73 9.67
C VAL A 223 7.34 16.75 10.93
N GLU A 224 6.89 17.46 11.96
CA GLU A 224 7.60 17.56 13.24
C GLU A 224 7.83 16.18 13.87
N ASN A 225 9.00 15.98 14.49
CA ASN A 225 9.41 14.73 15.17
C ASN A 225 9.45 13.46 14.28
N ARG A 226 9.30 13.58 12.96
CA ARG A 226 9.34 12.46 12.01
C ARG A 226 10.38 12.63 10.88
N LYS A 227 11.18 13.70 10.94
CA LYS A 227 12.15 14.05 9.88
C LYS A 227 13.33 13.08 9.85
N GLY A 228 13.30 12.17 8.89
CA GLY A 228 14.50 11.48 8.39
C GLY A 228 15.14 12.25 7.24
N ARG A 229 16.24 11.72 6.71
CA ARG A 229 16.87 12.21 5.48
C ARG A 229 17.03 11.04 4.53
N TYR A 230 16.93 11.28 3.23
CA TYR A 230 17.38 10.29 2.26
C TYR A 230 18.90 10.23 2.22
N ASP A 231 19.44 9.20 1.55
CA ASP A 231 20.87 9.12 1.24
C ASP A 231 21.30 10.40 0.51
N ILE A 232 22.50 10.90 0.80
CA ILE A 232 23.01 12.13 0.20
C ILE A 232 23.04 12.07 -1.33
N ARG A 233 23.16 10.87 -1.91
CA ARG A 233 23.14 10.62 -3.36
C ARG A 233 21.76 10.77 -3.99
N ASN A 234 20.69 10.85 -3.19
CA ASN A 234 19.35 11.15 -3.68
C ASN A 234 19.12 12.64 -3.91
N ASP A 235 19.99 13.49 -3.36
CA ASP A 235 19.85 14.95 -3.39
C ASP A 235 18.45 15.43 -2.94
N GLY A 236 17.91 14.78 -1.90
CA GLY A 236 16.58 15.07 -1.34
C GLY A 236 15.39 14.48 -2.09
N SER A 237 15.58 13.97 -3.32
CA SER A 237 14.50 13.40 -4.12
C SER A 237 14.11 12.00 -3.64
N PRO A 238 12.80 11.65 -3.65
CA PRO A 238 12.40 10.26 -3.46
C PRO A 238 12.80 9.41 -4.65
N SER A 239 12.83 8.10 -4.44
CA SER A 239 13.02 7.12 -5.51
C SER A 239 11.81 7.13 -6.44
N TYR A 240 12.02 7.25 -7.74
CA TYR A 240 10.99 7.15 -8.78
C TYR A 240 11.12 5.89 -9.62
N ARG A 241 12.27 5.20 -9.57
CA ARG A 241 12.52 3.95 -10.30
C ARG A 241 13.56 3.10 -9.59
N LEU A 242 13.68 1.84 -9.98
CA LEU A 242 14.74 0.96 -9.51
C LEU A 242 15.96 1.04 -10.43
N ARG A 243 17.15 0.90 -9.85
CA ARG A 243 18.38 0.82 -10.64
C ARG A 243 18.41 -0.47 -11.47
N PRO A 244 18.98 -0.43 -12.68
CA PRO A 244 19.26 -1.64 -13.43
C PRO A 244 20.28 -2.49 -12.67
N ARG A 245 20.23 -3.81 -12.86
CA ARG A 245 21.08 -4.75 -12.12
C ARG A 245 22.55 -4.55 -12.51
N TYR A 246 23.42 -4.38 -11.51
CA TYR A 246 24.84 -4.08 -11.71
C TYR A 246 25.55 -5.10 -12.62
N ASN A 247 25.52 -6.39 -12.24
CA ASN A 247 26.27 -7.45 -12.94
C ASN A 247 25.83 -7.70 -14.38
N SER A 248 24.61 -7.27 -14.78
CA SER A 248 24.12 -7.45 -16.15
C SER A 248 24.21 -6.19 -16.98
N GLU A 249 24.00 -5.00 -16.41
CA GLU A 249 23.94 -3.77 -17.20
C GLU A 249 25.24 -2.96 -17.19
N TYR A 250 25.90 -2.85 -16.03
CA TYR A 250 27.07 -1.95 -15.90
C TYR A 250 28.33 -2.55 -16.51
N MET A 251 28.41 -3.88 -16.60
CA MET A 251 29.52 -4.59 -17.23
C MET A 251 29.34 -4.75 -18.74
N TRP A 252 28.09 -4.85 -19.22
CA TRP A 252 27.79 -5.30 -20.58
C TRP A 252 27.08 -4.26 -21.45
N ASN A 253 26.49 -3.23 -20.84
CA ASN A 253 25.60 -2.29 -21.52
C ASN A 253 25.81 -0.83 -21.07
N LEU A 254 27.03 -0.49 -20.64
CA LEU A 254 27.36 0.81 -20.08
C LEU A 254 27.00 2.00 -21.00
N PRO A 255 27.29 1.98 -22.32
CA PRO A 255 26.93 3.10 -23.20
C PRO A 255 25.41 3.34 -23.27
N ALA A 256 24.60 2.28 -23.21
CA ALA A 256 23.15 2.43 -23.19
C ALA A 256 22.68 3.06 -21.88
N LEU A 257 23.27 2.67 -20.74
CA LEU A 257 22.98 3.31 -19.44
C LEU A 257 23.32 4.79 -19.47
N GLU A 258 24.48 5.17 -20.00
CA GLU A 258 24.92 6.57 -20.11
C GLU A 258 23.99 7.42 -20.99
N SER A 259 23.32 6.81 -21.97
CA SER A 259 22.39 7.51 -22.85
C SER A 259 21.00 7.79 -22.26
N LEU A 260 20.66 7.20 -21.10
CA LEU A 260 19.36 7.40 -20.47
C LEU A 260 19.14 8.85 -20.02
N LYS A 261 17.89 9.32 -20.19
CA LYS A 261 17.42 10.65 -19.81
C LYS A 261 16.23 10.56 -18.84
N PRO A 262 15.97 11.62 -18.04
CA PRO A 262 16.79 12.82 -17.85
C PRO A 262 18.10 12.57 -17.08
N ILE A 263 18.17 11.48 -16.33
CA ILE A 263 19.35 11.09 -15.54
C ILE A 263 19.92 9.80 -16.13
N ALA A 264 21.23 9.81 -16.40
CA ALA A 264 21.97 8.65 -16.89
C ALA A 264 21.89 7.47 -15.92
N GLY A 265 21.82 6.25 -16.45
CA GLY A 265 21.80 4.99 -15.69
C GLY A 265 22.99 4.82 -14.76
N THR A 266 24.12 5.44 -15.10
CA THR A 266 25.38 5.42 -14.33
C THR A 266 25.44 6.46 -13.22
N ALA A 267 24.55 7.48 -13.21
CA ALA A 267 24.58 8.53 -12.21
C ALA A 267 24.15 8.03 -10.83
N ASP A 268 24.70 8.63 -9.76
CA ASP A 268 24.45 8.29 -8.35
C ASP A 268 23.00 8.51 -7.89
N ASN A 269 22.26 9.34 -8.59
CA ASN A 269 20.84 9.62 -8.35
C ASN A 269 19.91 8.99 -9.40
N TYR A 270 20.34 8.07 -10.27
CA TYR A 270 19.47 7.48 -11.32
C TYR A 270 18.08 7.02 -10.85
N HIS A 271 18.01 6.43 -9.66
CA HIS A 271 16.76 5.93 -9.08
C HIS A 271 15.75 7.05 -8.74
N THR A 272 16.16 8.31 -8.71
CA THR A 272 15.29 9.48 -8.51
C THR A 272 14.74 10.03 -9.83
N SER A 273 15.18 9.51 -10.98
CA SER A 273 14.71 9.90 -12.31
C SER A 273 13.22 9.60 -12.47
N ILE A 274 12.41 10.64 -12.71
CA ILE A 274 10.94 10.51 -12.89
C ILE A 274 10.66 9.72 -14.18
N PRO A 275 9.82 8.66 -14.16
CA PRO A 275 9.47 7.87 -15.34
C PRO A 275 8.52 8.63 -16.27
N TRP A 276 8.50 8.26 -17.55
CA TRP A 276 7.72 8.96 -18.58
C TRP A 276 6.23 9.14 -18.22
N PHE A 277 5.62 8.12 -17.60
CA PHE A 277 4.19 8.13 -17.28
C PHE A 277 3.83 9.08 -16.13
N ALA A 278 4.83 9.56 -15.39
CA ALA A 278 4.64 10.50 -14.30
C ALA A 278 4.86 11.95 -14.74
N TYR A 279 5.22 12.21 -16.00
CA TYR A 279 5.18 13.57 -16.53
C TYR A 279 3.77 13.87 -17.08
N PRO A 280 3.21 15.06 -16.80
CA PRO A 280 1.93 15.47 -17.39
C PRO A 280 2.04 15.79 -18.90
N GLY A 281 3.25 16.07 -19.39
CA GLY A 281 3.56 16.36 -20.78
C GLY A 281 4.78 15.57 -21.29
N ASP A 282 5.49 16.12 -22.27
CA ASP A 282 6.71 15.52 -22.81
C ASP A 282 7.80 15.42 -21.74
N MET A 283 8.59 14.34 -21.79
CA MET A 283 9.75 14.23 -20.90
C MET A 283 10.77 15.36 -21.19
N PRO A 284 11.39 15.94 -20.14
CA PRO A 284 12.51 16.86 -20.34
C PRO A 284 13.65 16.13 -21.08
N LYS A 285 14.17 16.79 -22.11
CA LYS A 285 15.23 16.27 -22.99
C LYS A 285 16.62 16.34 -22.35
#